data_AF-A0AAN9BZC8-F1
#
_entry.id   AF-A0AAN9BZC8-F1
#
_cell.length_a   1.000
_cell.length_b   1.000
_cell.length_c   1.000
_cell.angle_alpha   90.00
_cell.angle_beta   90.00
_cell.angle_gamma   90.00
#
_symmetry.space_group_name_H-M   'P 1'
#
loop_
_entity.id
_entity.type
_entity.pdbx_description
1 polymer ?
#
loop_
_entity_poly.entity_id
_entity_poly.type
_entity_poly.pdbx_seq_one_letter_code
_entity_poly.pdbx_strand_id
1 'polypeptide(L)'
;MQAGDTSHGGYSTAEALSQLHRDLGNIVAEHDDRRSTLLSSFASALKFTFSAIFPWPALLVIVACTEMVFFAVGFTNKEGYGSGNRSWLAVEGVVLLVTMMINVLLTVWNGYKWRRESLHLSEQLLNMIEKCSKSNSWTVKSYSDLNTPMSPCISLQWTLRDGQLVNLPQSLLVKGDIIHLRPGHKAPARCEEIEPDHEGLTCPLQQGDVYAPEQDVSEGEGAVGPKGRKPLKPKPFRILDSPVAENFRLVLSGQVERPLSVLTNECHRVVYVWLTQRLLPACVLLVLLINALRFVYLPDSSGHWTEMFLVLPVHAILPLVPLTFPLLWIIVNTYGQVRILAAFHVAKTFKAWPLGSMSSLGSFSTISVEEARVDIDWRTVVSCFLAVMRGRAEVPCSNFDLLHALGSVTSLCCVDKKGILSWANPSAEKVFFFSSSARECLKLTVTEAGDAKGLAVTSSSSKIQDLRRKKQKKITRNEMPGRVEVLDLTHDTKDAFKVFFDDPEWKKHLDCVKPLGLSILLNTCNASTADWYTQFSDHVGCEALQKEETVAVINRR
;
A
#
# COMPACT_ATOMS: atom_id res chain seq x y z
N MET A 1 -4.22 -35.30 -15.77
CA MET A 1 -4.53 -34.98 -17.18
C MET A 1 -3.28 -34.38 -17.80
N GLN A 2 -2.86 -34.95 -18.92
CA GLN A 2 -1.55 -34.74 -19.57
C GLN A 2 -1.23 -33.25 -19.78
N ALA A 3 -0.05 -32.84 -19.32
CA ALA A 3 0.57 -31.57 -19.68
C ALA A 3 0.80 -31.60 -21.20
N GLY A 4 0.03 -30.82 -21.94
CA GLY A 4 0.26 -30.62 -23.36
C GLY A 4 1.61 -29.93 -23.55
N ASP A 5 2.37 -30.43 -24.53
CA ASP A 5 3.53 -29.75 -25.11
C ASP A 5 3.20 -28.29 -25.42
N THR A 6 3.62 -27.36 -24.56
CA THR A 6 3.73 -25.95 -24.93
C THR A 6 5.07 -25.74 -25.59
N SER A 7 5.17 -26.17 -26.85
CA SER A 7 6.33 -25.96 -27.71
C SER A 7 6.62 -24.45 -27.83
N HIS A 8 7.71 -23.99 -27.21
CA HIS A 8 8.37 -22.68 -27.31
C HIS A 8 7.57 -21.38 -27.10
N GLY A 9 6.24 -21.41 -27.00
CA GLY A 9 5.38 -20.20 -27.00
C GLY A 9 4.95 -19.64 -25.64
N GLY A 10 5.30 -20.28 -24.53
CA GLY A 10 4.84 -19.89 -23.18
C GLY A 10 3.34 -20.14 -22.95
N TYR A 11 2.83 -19.80 -21.77
CA TYR A 11 1.39 -19.89 -21.48
C TYR A 11 0.62 -18.73 -22.11
N SER A 12 -0.65 -18.97 -22.45
CA SER A 12 -1.56 -17.85 -22.73
C SER A 12 -1.91 -17.09 -21.45
N THR A 13 -2.29 -15.82 -21.57
CA THR A 13 -2.67 -15.01 -20.39
C THR A 13 -3.88 -15.61 -19.67
N ALA A 14 -4.84 -16.17 -20.40
CA ALA A 14 -6.02 -16.82 -19.82
C ALA A 14 -5.67 -18.13 -19.08
N GLU A 15 -4.77 -18.94 -19.64
CA GLU A 15 -4.28 -20.16 -18.99
C GLU A 15 -3.47 -19.84 -17.73
N ALA A 16 -2.58 -18.85 -17.79
CA ALA A 16 -1.78 -18.43 -16.64
C ALA A 16 -2.66 -17.91 -15.50
N LEU A 17 -3.68 -17.09 -15.80
CA LEU A 17 -4.64 -16.64 -14.78
C LEU A 17 -5.49 -17.78 -14.23
N SER A 18 -5.87 -18.75 -15.07
CA SER A 18 -6.58 -19.95 -14.63
C SER A 18 -5.72 -20.82 -13.71
N GLN A 19 -4.43 -20.93 -13.99
CA GLN A 19 -3.47 -21.63 -13.16
C GLN A 19 -3.26 -20.88 -11.83
N LEU A 20 -3.12 -19.55 -11.86
CA LEU A 20 -3.02 -18.72 -10.65
C LEU A 20 -4.26 -18.88 -9.77
N HIS A 21 -5.45 -18.84 -10.36
CA HIS A 21 -6.72 -19.06 -9.66
C HIS A 21 -6.75 -20.44 -9.00
N ARG A 22 -6.28 -21.48 -9.69
CA ARG A 22 -6.21 -22.85 -9.16
C ARG A 22 -5.21 -22.96 -8.01
N ASP A 23 -4.01 -22.42 -8.17
CA ASP A 23 -2.96 -22.45 -7.14
C ASP A 23 -3.42 -21.74 -5.86
N LEU A 24 -3.95 -20.52 -5.99
CA LEU A 24 -4.48 -19.76 -4.85
C LEU A 24 -5.73 -20.42 -4.25
N GLY A 25 -6.63 -20.94 -5.10
CA GLY A 25 -7.83 -21.66 -4.66
C GLY A 25 -7.51 -22.91 -3.84
N ASN A 26 -6.48 -23.66 -4.23
CA ASN A 26 -5.98 -24.81 -3.46
C ASN A 26 -5.45 -24.39 -2.09
N ILE A 27 -4.73 -23.26 -2.01
CA ILE A 27 -4.24 -22.73 -0.72
C ILE A 27 -5.40 -22.30 0.19
N VAL A 28 -6.44 -21.66 -0.37
CA VAL A 28 -7.65 -21.30 0.39
C VAL A 28 -8.37 -22.54 0.88
N ALA A 29 -8.56 -23.55 0.02
CA ALA A 29 -9.22 -24.80 0.38
C ALA A 29 -8.46 -25.56 1.47
N GLU A 30 -7.13 -25.67 1.35
CA GLU A 30 -6.26 -26.27 2.37
C GLU A 30 -6.40 -25.54 3.73
N HIS A 31 -6.51 -24.21 3.70
CA HIS A 31 -6.72 -23.42 4.91
C HIS A 31 -8.11 -23.64 5.52
N ASP A 32 -9.17 -23.71 4.71
CA ASP A 32 -10.55 -23.93 5.16
C ASP A 32 -10.71 -25.34 5.76
N ASP A 33 -10.18 -26.36 5.10
CA ASP A 33 -10.22 -27.76 5.55
C ASP A 33 -9.55 -27.92 6.92
N ARG A 34 -8.36 -27.33 7.11
CA ARG A 34 -7.62 -27.36 8.38
C ARG A 34 -8.38 -26.68 9.53
N ARG A 35 -9.32 -25.79 9.22
CA ARG A 35 -10.06 -24.95 10.18
C ARG A 35 -11.52 -25.38 10.39
N SER A 36 -12.04 -26.27 9.54
CA SER A 36 -13.45 -26.69 9.39
C SER A 36 -14.11 -27.40 10.58
N THR A 37 -13.41 -27.65 11.68
CA THR A 37 -14.06 -28.18 12.89
C THR A 37 -14.87 -27.07 13.55
N LEU A 38 -16.15 -26.94 13.18
CA LEU A 38 -17.12 -25.96 13.70
C LEU A 38 -17.07 -25.81 15.23
N LEU A 39 -16.82 -26.91 15.94
CA LEU A 39 -16.71 -26.95 17.40
C LEU A 39 -15.44 -26.24 17.92
N SER A 40 -14.29 -26.42 17.24
CA SER A 40 -13.05 -25.72 17.58
C SER A 40 -13.12 -24.25 17.19
N SER A 41 -13.81 -23.94 16.08
CA SER A 41 -14.11 -22.58 15.65
C SER A 41 -15.01 -21.87 16.66
N PHE A 42 -16.06 -22.53 17.16
CA PHE A 42 -16.94 -21.94 18.17
C PHE A 42 -16.23 -21.75 19.51
N ALA A 43 -15.49 -22.76 19.98
CA ALA A 43 -14.77 -22.69 21.26
C ALA A 43 -13.66 -21.62 21.27
N SER A 44 -12.92 -21.48 20.17
CA SER A 44 -11.91 -20.44 20.05
C SER A 44 -12.51 -19.05 19.83
N ALA A 45 -13.69 -18.94 19.19
CA ALA A 45 -14.41 -17.67 19.07
C ALA A 45 -14.86 -17.21 20.46
N LEU A 46 -15.40 -18.13 21.27
CA LEU A 46 -15.71 -17.89 22.68
C LEU A 46 -14.48 -17.40 23.46
N LYS A 47 -13.32 -18.08 23.33
CA LYS A 47 -12.08 -17.70 24.04
C LYS A 47 -11.61 -16.28 23.70
N PHE A 48 -11.70 -15.88 22.43
CA PHE A 48 -11.34 -14.53 21.98
C PHE A 48 -12.40 -13.48 22.39
N THR A 49 -13.68 -13.85 22.32
CA THR A 49 -14.81 -13.02 22.77
C THR A 49 -14.69 -12.65 24.26
N PHE A 50 -14.27 -13.59 25.10
CA PHE A 50 -14.10 -13.39 26.53
C PHE A 50 -12.86 -12.59 26.96
N SER A 51 -11.89 -12.40 26.07
CA SER A 51 -10.66 -11.68 26.40
C SER A 51 -10.66 -10.20 25.97
N ALA A 52 -11.32 -9.85 24.86
CA ALA A 52 -11.11 -8.55 24.22
C ALA A 52 -12.18 -7.47 24.48
N ILE A 53 -13.48 -7.77 24.30
CA ILE A 53 -14.55 -6.73 24.29
C ILE A 53 -15.58 -6.96 25.40
N PHE A 54 -15.94 -8.22 25.67
CA PHE A 54 -16.92 -8.56 26.68
C PHE A 54 -16.34 -9.58 27.67
N PRO A 55 -15.84 -9.13 28.82
CA PRO A 55 -15.10 -10.00 29.71
C PRO A 55 -16.03 -11.02 30.37
N TRP A 56 -15.57 -12.27 30.50
CA TRP A 56 -16.35 -13.37 31.07
C TRP A 56 -16.97 -13.08 32.46
N PRO A 57 -16.36 -12.30 33.39
CA PRO A 57 -17.00 -11.99 34.66
C PRO A 57 -18.21 -11.09 34.50
N ALA A 58 -18.21 -10.16 33.53
CA ALA A 58 -19.38 -9.33 33.27
C ALA A 58 -20.57 -10.17 32.77
N LEU A 59 -20.31 -11.19 31.93
CA LEU A 59 -21.35 -12.16 31.54
C LEU A 59 -21.90 -12.90 32.76
N LEU A 60 -21.04 -13.43 33.62
CA LEU A 60 -21.47 -14.17 34.81
C LEU A 60 -22.28 -13.32 35.77
N VAL A 61 -21.90 -12.05 35.95
CA VAL A 61 -22.66 -11.11 36.79
C VAL A 61 -24.05 -10.87 36.20
N ILE A 62 -24.18 -10.66 34.88
CA ILE A 62 -25.50 -10.47 34.24
C ILE A 62 -26.36 -11.72 34.35
N VAL A 63 -25.77 -12.90 34.15
CA VAL A 63 -26.47 -14.19 34.34
C VAL A 63 -26.96 -14.28 35.79
N ALA A 64 -26.09 -14.02 36.78
CA ALA A 64 -26.45 -14.05 38.19
C ALA A 64 -27.56 -13.03 38.53
N CYS A 65 -27.51 -11.81 38.00
CA CYS A 65 -28.57 -10.82 38.17
C CYS A 65 -29.90 -11.30 37.59
N THR A 66 -29.87 -11.88 36.38
CA THR A 66 -31.05 -12.38 35.69
C THR A 66 -31.69 -13.52 36.48
N GLU A 67 -30.90 -14.49 36.94
CA GLU A 67 -31.36 -15.60 37.79
C GLU A 67 -31.91 -15.11 39.13
N MET A 68 -31.23 -14.18 39.80
CA MET A 68 -31.69 -13.62 41.09
C MET A 68 -33.03 -12.89 40.97
N VAL A 69 -33.26 -12.15 39.87
CA VAL A 69 -34.54 -11.47 39.61
C VAL A 69 -35.65 -12.47 39.31
N PHE A 70 -35.42 -13.48 38.46
CA PHE A 70 -36.42 -14.52 38.18
C PHE A 70 -36.74 -15.36 39.42
N PHE A 71 -35.74 -15.66 40.24
CA PHE A 71 -35.95 -16.33 41.52
C PHE A 71 -36.80 -15.47 42.47
N ALA A 72 -36.54 -14.17 42.57
CA ALA A 72 -37.38 -13.25 43.35
C ALA A 72 -38.83 -13.19 42.84
N VAL A 73 -39.07 -13.24 41.52
CA VAL A 73 -40.42 -13.32 40.92
C VAL A 73 -41.15 -14.61 41.34
N GLY A 74 -40.46 -15.73 41.48
CA GLY A 74 -41.05 -17.01 41.88
C GLY A 74 -41.59 -17.03 43.32
N PHE A 75 -40.96 -16.28 44.23
CA PHE A 75 -41.32 -16.23 45.64
C PHE A 75 -42.20 -15.03 46.03
N THR A 76 -42.43 -14.07 45.12
CA THR A 76 -43.28 -12.90 45.36
C THR A 76 -44.76 -13.24 45.17
N ASN A 77 -45.41 -13.68 46.26
CA ASN A 77 -46.84 -14.02 46.27
C ASN A 77 -47.76 -12.91 46.83
N LYS A 78 -47.23 -11.75 47.23
CA LYS A 78 -48.02 -10.64 47.81
C LYS A 78 -47.67 -9.30 47.17
N GLU A 79 -48.70 -8.47 46.92
CA GLU A 79 -48.63 -7.13 46.32
C GLU A 79 -48.02 -6.04 47.22
N GLY A 80 -47.19 -6.41 48.21
CA GLY A 80 -46.74 -5.50 49.27
C GLY A 80 -45.22 -5.47 49.43
N TYR A 81 -44.49 -5.08 48.40
CA TYR A 81 -43.05 -4.84 48.44
C TYR A 81 -42.75 -3.36 48.16
N GLY A 82 -41.75 -2.80 48.83
CA GLY A 82 -41.34 -1.40 48.63
C GLY A 82 -40.65 -1.14 47.29
N SER A 83 -40.11 -2.19 46.67
CA SER A 83 -39.34 -2.14 45.41
C SER A 83 -40.15 -2.43 44.12
N GLY A 84 -41.44 -2.76 44.21
CA GLY A 84 -42.34 -2.83 43.05
C GLY A 84 -43.21 -4.08 42.94
N ASN A 85 -44.08 -4.09 41.92
CA ASN A 85 -45.02 -5.19 41.65
C ASN A 85 -44.30 -6.39 41.01
N ARG A 86 -44.82 -7.62 41.23
CA ARG A 86 -44.31 -8.85 40.59
C ARG A 86 -44.19 -8.74 39.07
N SER A 87 -45.14 -8.07 38.42
CA SER A 87 -45.12 -7.84 36.98
C SER A 87 -43.93 -6.99 36.52
N TRP A 88 -43.53 -6.00 37.32
CA TRP A 88 -42.39 -5.13 37.01
C TRP A 88 -41.07 -5.88 37.10
N LEU A 89 -40.87 -6.66 38.18
CA LEU A 89 -39.69 -7.51 38.33
C LEU A 89 -39.56 -8.55 37.21
N ALA A 90 -40.69 -9.09 36.74
CA ALA A 90 -40.71 -10.00 35.59
C ALA A 90 -40.29 -9.30 34.29
N VAL A 91 -40.77 -8.07 34.05
CA VAL A 91 -40.35 -7.26 32.89
C VAL A 91 -38.85 -6.95 32.96
N GLU A 92 -38.33 -6.59 34.13
CA GLU A 92 -36.90 -6.33 34.33
C GLU A 92 -36.05 -7.56 34.02
N GLY A 93 -36.41 -8.73 34.56
CA GLY A 93 -35.72 -9.99 34.26
C GLY A 93 -35.70 -10.31 32.76
N VAL A 94 -36.81 -10.07 32.05
CA VAL A 94 -36.88 -10.22 30.59
C VAL A 94 -35.97 -9.23 29.86
N VAL A 95 -35.92 -7.97 30.28
CA VAL A 95 -35.04 -6.94 29.67
C VAL A 95 -33.56 -7.31 29.86
N LEU A 96 -33.17 -7.80 31.04
CA LEU A 96 -31.81 -8.27 31.31
C LEU A 96 -31.46 -9.48 30.43
N LEU A 97 -32.37 -10.44 30.32
CA LEU A 97 -32.20 -11.62 29.47
C LEU A 97 -32.02 -11.25 27.99
N VAL A 98 -32.86 -10.35 27.46
CA VAL A 98 -32.76 -9.87 26.08
C VAL A 98 -31.46 -9.11 25.85
N THR A 99 -31.06 -8.25 26.79
CA THR A 99 -29.81 -7.48 26.70
C THR A 99 -28.57 -8.39 26.73
N MET A 100 -28.59 -9.42 27.58
CA MET A 100 -27.56 -10.46 27.62
C MET A 100 -27.47 -11.20 26.28
N MET A 101 -28.61 -11.63 25.73
CA MET A 101 -28.67 -12.33 24.45
C MET A 101 -28.10 -11.49 23.32
N ILE A 102 -28.46 -10.21 23.24
CA ILE A 102 -27.94 -9.27 22.21
C ILE A 102 -26.42 -9.13 22.32
N ASN A 103 -25.88 -8.93 23.53
CA ASN A 103 -24.43 -8.78 23.72
C ASN A 103 -23.67 -10.06 23.36
N VAL A 104 -24.18 -11.25 23.72
CA VAL A 104 -23.59 -12.54 23.35
C VAL A 104 -23.64 -12.73 21.83
N LEU A 105 -24.78 -12.46 21.18
CA LEU A 105 -24.91 -12.58 19.73
C LEU A 105 -23.98 -11.63 18.99
N LEU A 106 -23.90 -10.36 19.41
CA LEU A 106 -23.02 -9.36 18.78
C LEU A 106 -21.55 -9.74 18.90
N THR A 107 -21.13 -10.24 20.06
CA THR A 107 -19.73 -10.60 20.30
C THR A 107 -19.33 -11.90 19.58
N VAL A 108 -20.21 -12.90 19.54
CA VAL A 108 -20.03 -14.12 18.73
C VAL A 108 -20.00 -13.76 17.25
N TRP A 109 -20.91 -12.89 16.79
CA TRP A 109 -20.92 -12.40 15.41
C TRP A 109 -19.64 -11.65 15.06
N ASN A 110 -19.13 -10.79 15.95
CA ASN A 110 -17.89 -10.06 15.71
C ASN A 110 -16.68 -10.99 15.62
N GLY A 111 -16.60 -12.01 16.50
CA GLY A 111 -15.56 -13.04 16.43
C GLY A 111 -15.65 -13.90 15.18
N TYR A 112 -16.87 -14.23 14.74
CA TYR A 112 -17.11 -14.93 13.48
C TYR A 112 -16.65 -14.11 12.26
N LYS A 113 -17.02 -12.82 12.20
CA LYS A 113 -16.60 -11.90 11.14
C LYS A 113 -15.08 -11.82 11.02
N TRP A 114 -14.39 -11.57 12.13
CA TRP A 114 -12.92 -11.46 12.15
C TRP A 114 -12.23 -12.67 11.52
N ARG A 115 -12.77 -13.87 11.75
CA ARG A 115 -12.21 -15.12 11.22
C ARG A 115 -12.51 -15.33 9.76
N ARG A 116 -13.75 -15.02 9.35
CA ARG A 116 -14.20 -15.20 7.98
C ARG A 116 -13.68 -14.11 7.04
N GLU A 117 -13.28 -12.94 7.57
CA GLU A 117 -12.80 -11.81 6.77
C GLU A 117 -11.65 -12.19 5.83
N SER A 118 -10.61 -12.88 6.32
CA SER A 118 -9.47 -13.28 5.50
C SER A 118 -9.86 -14.24 4.37
N LEU A 119 -10.74 -15.22 4.66
CA LEU A 119 -11.30 -16.13 3.66
C LEU A 119 -12.16 -15.37 2.65
N HIS A 120 -13.02 -14.47 3.11
CA HIS A 120 -13.90 -13.69 2.24
C HIS A 120 -13.13 -12.79 1.27
N LEU A 121 -12.09 -12.10 1.76
CA LEU A 121 -11.21 -11.29 0.91
C LEU A 121 -10.46 -12.15 -0.12
N SER A 122 -10.07 -13.36 0.28
CA SER A 122 -9.44 -14.34 -0.62
C SER A 122 -10.40 -14.83 -1.70
N GLU A 123 -11.66 -15.15 -1.35
CA GLU A 123 -12.72 -15.49 -2.29
C GLU A 123 -13.03 -14.32 -3.24
N GLN A 124 -13.06 -13.09 -2.75
CA GLN A 124 -13.24 -11.91 -3.61
C GLN A 124 -12.09 -11.76 -4.60
N LEU A 125 -10.84 -11.94 -4.17
CA LEU A 125 -9.67 -11.94 -5.05
C LEU A 125 -9.76 -13.03 -6.11
N LEU A 126 -10.11 -14.26 -5.73
CA LEU A 126 -10.30 -15.37 -6.67
C LEU A 126 -11.40 -15.05 -7.71
N ASN A 127 -12.55 -14.53 -7.26
CA ASN A 127 -13.62 -14.09 -8.16
C ASN A 127 -13.16 -12.98 -9.12
N MET A 128 -12.31 -12.05 -8.67
CA MET A 128 -11.74 -11.03 -9.54
C MET A 128 -10.79 -11.64 -10.58
N ILE A 129 -9.92 -12.58 -10.19
CA ILE A 129 -9.03 -13.30 -11.11
C ILE A 129 -9.83 -14.10 -12.14
N GLU A 130 -10.89 -14.80 -11.71
CA GLU A 130 -11.75 -15.57 -12.60
C GLU A 130 -12.46 -14.68 -13.64
N LYS A 131 -12.98 -13.52 -13.22
CA LYS A 131 -13.57 -12.53 -14.13
C LYS A 131 -12.53 -12.01 -15.13
N CYS A 132 -11.33 -11.68 -14.67
CA CYS A 132 -10.23 -11.23 -15.52
C CYS A 132 -9.73 -12.30 -16.49
N SER A 133 -9.78 -13.58 -16.10
CA SER A 133 -9.43 -14.71 -16.97
C SER A 133 -10.44 -14.92 -18.09
N LYS A 134 -11.74 -14.75 -17.80
CA LYS A 134 -12.82 -14.82 -18.80
C LYS A 134 -12.84 -13.59 -19.73
N SER A 135 -12.35 -12.45 -19.27
CA SER A 135 -12.22 -11.24 -20.08
C SER A 135 -11.02 -11.36 -21.00
N ASN A 136 -11.24 -11.68 -22.28
CA ASN A 136 -10.18 -11.78 -23.29
C ASN A 136 -9.69 -10.40 -23.79
N SER A 137 -9.56 -9.44 -22.87
CA SER A 137 -9.28 -8.03 -23.15
C SER A 137 -7.80 -7.66 -23.07
N TRP A 138 -6.93 -8.60 -22.74
CA TRP A 138 -5.51 -8.35 -22.55
C TRP A 138 -4.84 -8.19 -23.91
N THR A 139 -4.17 -7.06 -24.09
CA THR A 139 -3.39 -6.78 -25.30
C THR A 139 -1.98 -6.40 -24.89
N VAL A 140 -1.04 -6.40 -25.84
CA VAL A 140 0.36 -5.99 -25.60
C VAL A 140 0.45 -4.61 -24.93
N LYS A 141 -0.47 -3.70 -25.29
CA LYS A 141 -0.55 -2.34 -24.73
C LYS A 141 -1.03 -2.29 -23.28
N SER A 142 -1.58 -3.39 -22.76
CA SER A 142 -1.98 -3.51 -21.36
C SER A 142 -0.77 -3.70 -20.44
N TYR A 143 0.37 -4.13 -20.98
CA TYR A 143 1.62 -4.32 -20.25
C TYR A 143 2.50 -3.08 -20.35
N SER A 144 3.38 -2.90 -19.37
CA SER A 144 4.44 -1.90 -19.43
C SER A 144 5.40 -2.24 -20.59
N ASP A 145 6.07 -1.22 -21.12
CA ASP A 145 7.09 -1.40 -22.14
C ASP A 145 8.22 -2.32 -21.62
N LEU A 146 8.76 -3.18 -22.49
CA LEU A 146 9.83 -4.13 -22.18
C LEU A 146 11.07 -3.41 -21.68
N ASN A 147 11.38 -2.28 -22.30
CA ASN A 147 12.61 -1.53 -22.08
C ASN A 147 12.47 -0.50 -20.95
N THR A 148 11.37 -0.56 -20.20
CA THR A 148 11.17 0.23 -18.98
C THR A 148 12.34 -0.03 -18.02
N PRO A 149 12.99 1.02 -17.49
CA PRO A 149 14.11 0.85 -16.57
C PRO A 149 13.67 0.10 -15.30
N MET A 150 14.62 -0.61 -14.70
CA MET A 150 14.38 -1.31 -13.45
C MET A 150 14.02 -0.32 -12.35
N SER A 151 12.87 -0.54 -11.70
CA SER A 151 12.47 0.16 -10.49
C SER A 151 12.58 -0.79 -9.30
N PRO A 152 13.12 -0.35 -8.16
CA PRO A 152 13.12 -1.19 -6.95
C PRO A 152 11.70 -1.41 -6.38
N CYS A 153 10.72 -0.61 -6.77
CA CYS A 153 9.36 -0.65 -6.20
C CYS A 153 8.35 -1.30 -7.13
N ILE A 154 8.61 -1.28 -8.44
CA ILE A 154 7.77 -1.94 -9.44
C ILE A 154 8.55 -3.11 -9.98
N SER A 155 8.29 -4.28 -9.40
CA SER A 155 8.93 -5.53 -9.78
C SER A 155 8.27 -6.11 -11.02
N LEU A 156 8.90 -5.88 -12.19
CA LEU A 156 8.48 -6.42 -13.48
C LEU A 156 9.49 -7.46 -13.98
N GLN A 157 8.99 -8.44 -14.72
CA GLN A 157 9.81 -9.50 -15.31
C GLN A 157 9.38 -9.77 -16.75
N TRP A 158 10.36 -9.87 -17.64
CA TRP A 158 10.14 -10.29 -19.02
C TRP A 158 9.63 -11.73 -19.05
N THR A 159 8.40 -11.89 -19.53
CA THR A 159 7.66 -13.15 -19.51
C THR A 159 7.09 -13.42 -20.89
N LEU A 160 7.16 -14.65 -21.36
CA LEU A 160 6.57 -15.05 -22.62
C LEU A 160 5.10 -15.42 -22.40
N ARG A 161 4.18 -14.58 -22.91
CA ARG A 161 2.73 -14.84 -22.87
C ARG A 161 2.09 -14.65 -24.23
N ASP A 162 1.17 -15.54 -24.58
CA ASP A 162 0.46 -15.51 -25.87
C ASP A 162 1.42 -15.48 -27.07
N GLY A 163 2.58 -16.15 -26.94
CA GLY A 163 3.66 -16.16 -27.95
C GLY A 163 4.45 -14.85 -28.08
N GLN A 164 4.27 -13.89 -27.18
CA GLN A 164 4.94 -12.59 -27.19
C GLN A 164 5.67 -12.31 -25.87
N LEU A 165 6.80 -11.61 -25.97
CA LEU A 165 7.53 -11.19 -24.78
C LEU A 165 6.85 -9.94 -24.20
N VAL A 166 6.41 -10.01 -22.96
CA VAL A 166 5.72 -8.91 -22.25
C VAL A 166 6.38 -8.64 -20.90
N ASN A 167 6.26 -7.39 -20.43
CA ASN A 167 6.77 -7.01 -19.12
C ASN A 167 5.69 -7.21 -18.05
N LEU A 168 5.76 -8.32 -17.30
CA LEU A 168 4.72 -8.75 -16.38
C LEU A 168 5.09 -8.43 -14.92
N PRO A 169 4.16 -7.92 -14.09
CA PRO A 169 4.37 -7.85 -12.65
C PRO A 169 4.68 -9.22 -12.06
N GLN A 170 5.69 -9.30 -11.19
CA GLN A 170 6.10 -10.57 -10.56
C GLN A 170 4.96 -11.24 -9.78
N SER A 171 3.97 -10.46 -9.32
CA SER A 171 2.80 -10.99 -8.62
C SER A 171 1.84 -11.79 -9.51
N LEU A 172 1.95 -11.70 -10.83
CA LEU A 172 1.12 -12.43 -11.78
C LEU A 172 1.82 -13.65 -12.39
N LEU A 173 3.08 -13.90 -12.02
CA LEU A 173 3.84 -15.07 -12.47
C LEU A 173 3.28 -16.35 -11.86
N VAL A 174 3.21 -17.40 -12.68
CA VAL A 174 2.76 -18.72 -12.25
C VAL A 174 3.80 -19.80 -12.49
N LYS A 175 3.68 -20.91 -11.76
CA LYS A 175 4.43 -22.13 -12.02
C LYS A 175 4.28 -22.57 -13.48
N GLY A 176 5.39 -22.75 -14.17
CA GLY A 176 5.49 -23.14 -15.57
C GLY A 176 5.61 -21.96 -16.55
N ASP A 177 5.47 -20.70 -16.10
CA ASP A 177 5.75 -19.54 -16.95
C ASP A 177 7.20 -19.54 -17.44
N ILE A 178 7.42 -19.13 -18.69
CA ILE A 178 8.75 -18.95 -19.28
C ILE A 178 9.12 -17.47 -19.16
N ILE A 179 10.16 -17.18 -18.37
CA ILE A 179 10.71 -15.84 -18.21
C ILE A 179 12.02 -15.71 -18.97
N HIS A 180 12.33 -14.51 -19.45
CA HIS A 180 13.65 -14.19 -20.00
C HIS A 180 14.43 -13.41 -18.94
N LEU A 181 15.41 -14.06 -18.33
CA LEU A 181 16.20 -13.45 -17.27
C LEU A 181 17.37 -12.68 -17.89
N ARG A 182 17.46 -11.39 -17.54
CA ARG A 182 18.48 -10.48 -18.07
C ARG A 182 19.75 -10.56 -17.21
N PRO A 183 20.95 -10.48 -17.79
CA PRO A 183 22.20 -10.49 -17.03
C PRO A 183 22.21 -9.40 -15.95
N GLY A 184 22.61 -9.75 -14.73
CA GLY A 184 22.61 -8.87 -13.56
C GLY A 184 21.26 -8.73 -12.84
N HIS A 185 20.20 -9.41 -13.29
CA HIS A 185 18.86 -9.31 -12.68
C HIS A 185 18.62 -10.46 -11.69
N LYS A 186 17.81 -10.18 -10.67
CA LYS A 186 17.44 -11.17 -9.63
C LYS A 186 16.34 -12.09 -10.13
N ALA A 187 16.47 -13.38 -9.82
CA ALA A 187 15.43 -14.37 -10.05
C ALA A 187 14.19 -14.09 -9.15
N PRO A 188 12.98 -13.97 -9.72
CA PRO A 188 11.78 -13.60 -8.97
C PRO A 188 11.25 -14.71 -8.06
N ALA A 189 11.51 -15.96 -8.43
CA ALA A 189 11.21 -17.17 -7.70
C ALA A 189 12.16 -18.26 -8.16
N ARG A 190 12.03 -19.46 -7.59
CA ARG A 190 12.81 -20.62 -7.99
C ARG A 190 12.58 -20.92 -9.48
N CYS A 191 13.66 -20.96 -10.27
CA CYS A 191 13.57 -21.18 -11.71
C CYS A 191 14.69 -22.08 -12.26
N GLU A 192 14.39 -22.79 -13.35
CA GLU A 192 15.30 -23.70 -14.06
C GLU A 192 15.59 -23.16 -15.47
N GLU A 193 16.81 -23.33 -15.97
CA GLU A 193 17.17 -22.99 -17.35
C GLU A 193 16.60 -24.04 -18.32
N ILE A 194 16.00 -23.61 -19.44
CA ILE A 194 15.32 -24.53 -20.38
C ILE A 194 16.32 -25.28 -21.28
N GLU A 195 17.45 -24.65 -21.62
CA GLU A 195 18.51 -25.21 -22.47
C GLU A 195 19.87 -24.88 -21.82
N PRO A 196 20.41 -25.74 -20.94
CA PRO A 196 21.70 -25.48 -20.31
C PRO A 196 22.85 -25.61 -21.32
N ASP A 197 23.73 -24.61 -21.38
CA ASP A 197 24.92 -24.63 -22.26
C ASP A 197 25.93 -25.72 -21.87
N HIS A 198 25.88 -26.23 -20.63
CA HIS A 198 26.76 -27.28 -20.12
C HIS A 198 26.00 -28.58 -19.85
N GLU A 199 26.61 -29.72 -20.18
CA GLU A 199 26.06 -31.07 -20.03
C GLU A 199 25.56 -31.36 -18.60
N GLY A 200 24.28 -31.06 -18.34
CA GLY A 200 23.45 -31.74 -17.34
C GLY A 200 23.53 -31.29 -15.88
N LEU A 201 24.25 -30.21 -15.52
CA LEU A 201 24.30 -29.72 -14.13
C LEU A 201 23.87 -28.25 -14.01
N THR A 202 22.58 -27.95 -14.18
CA THR A 202 22.02 -26.66 -13.79
C THR A 202 21.52 -26.68 -12.36
N CYS A 203 22.14 -25.89 -11.50
CA CYS A 203 21.56 -25.53 -10.22
C CYS A 203 20.36 -24.61 -10.48
N PRO A 204 19.15 -24.91 -10.00
CA PRO A 204 18.03 -23.99 -10.10
C PRO A 204 18.35 -22.72 -9.30
N LEU A 205 18.10 -21.55 -9.91
CA LEU A 205 18.26 -20.28 -9.21
C LEU A 205 17.17 -20.17 -8.14
N GLN A 206 17.54 -19.75 -6.94
CA GLN A 206 16.60 -19.44 -5.87
C GLN A 206 16.08 -18.02 -5.99
N GLN A 207 15.00 -17.72 -5.27
CA GLN A 207 14.47 -16.37 -5.21
C GLN A 207 15.53 -15.40 -4.69
N GLY A 208 15.81 -14.34 -5.46
CA GLY A 208 16.78 -13.31 -5.09
C GLY A 208 18.19 -13.52 -5.64
N ASP A 209 18.51 -14.71 -6.17
CA ASP A 209 19.80 -14.98 -6.81
C ASP A 209 19.96 -14.14 -8.07
N VAL A 210 21.17 -13.62 -8.31
CA VAL A 210 21.45 -12.79 -9.48
C VAL A 210 21.92 -13.68 -10.63
N TYR A 211 21.28 -13.54 -11.79
CA TYR A 211 21.74 -14.20 -13.01
C TYR A 211 22.97 -13.48 -13.57
N ALA A 212 24.14 -14.04 -13.31
CA ALA A 212 25.42 -13.57 -13.82
C ALA A 212 26.10 -14.72 -14.57
N PRO A 213 25.88 -14.86 -15.89
CA PRO A 213 26.53 -15.92 -16.65
C PRO A 213 28.06 -15.70 -16.62
N GLU A 214 28.79 -16.77 -16.31
CA GLU A 214 30.25 -16.78 -16.39
C GLU A 214 30.65 -16.59 -17.85
N GLN A 215 31.54 -15.65 -18.12
CA GLN A 215 32.11 -15.49 -19.45
C GLN A 215 33.28 -16.45 -19.61
N ASP A 216 33.34 -17.13 -20.75
CA ASP A 216 34.52 -17.89 -21.14
C ASP A 216 35.76 -16.99 -21.03
N VAL A 217 36.63 -17.29 -20.07
CA VAL A 217 37.90 -16.59 -19.79
C VAL A 217 38.93 -16.82 -20.93
N SER A 218 38.51 -17.39 -22.06
CA SER A 218 39.37 -17.94 -23.10
C SER A 218 40.05 -16.91 -24.03
N GLU A 219 39.90 -15.60 -23.81
CA GLU A 219 40.64 -14.58 -24.56
C GLU A 219 41.47 -13.64 -23.66
N GLY A 220 42.54 -14.22 -23.10
CA GLY A 220 43.80 -13.57 -22.74
C GLY A 220 43.69 -12.44 -21.72
N GLU A 221 43.68 -12.78 -20.43
CA GLU A 221 43.76 -11.85 -19.30
C GLU A 221 44.99 -10.91 -19.30
N GLY A 222 45.92 -11.06 -20.25
CA GLY A 222 47.15 -10.26 -20.35
C GLY A 222 47.15 -9.04 -21.28
N ALA A 223 46.06 -8.71 -21.99
CA ALA A 223 46.07 -7.58 -22.93
C ALA A 223 45.66 -6.25 -22.27
N VAL A 224 46.64 -5.36 -22.07
CA VAL A 224 46.46 -3.99 -21.58
C VAL A 224 45.86 -3.13 -22.70
N GLY A 225 44.54 -2.97 -22.72
CA GLY A 225 43.85 -2.12 -23.70
C GLY A 225 42.32 -2.30 -23.72
N PRO A 226 41.58 -1.41 -24.41
CA PRO A 226 40.14 -1.55 -24.58
C PRO A 226 39.83 -2.80 -25.41
N LYS A 227 39.07 -3.73 -24.84
CA LYS A 227 38.60 -4.94 -25.53
C LYS A 227 37.17 -4.77 -25.99
N GLY A 228 36.90 -5.10 -27.25
CA GLY A 228 35.54 -5.23 -27.73
C GLY A 228 34.89 -6.47 -27.12
N ARG A 229 33.76 -6.30 -26.44
CA ARG A 229 32.93 -7.41 -25.94
C ARG A 229 31.57 -7.37 -26.60
N LYS A 230 31.00 -8.54 -26.85
CA LYS A 230 29.60 -8.67 -27.27
C LYS A 230 28.72 -8.66 -26.02
N PRO A 231 27.68 -7.82 -25.95
CA PRO A 231 26.77 -7.82 -24.81
C PRO A 231 26.14 -9.19 -24.58
N LEU A 232 26.08 -9.59 -23.31
CA LEU A 232 25.40 -10.81 -22.89
C LEU A 232 23.92 -10.77 -23.32
N LYS A 233 23.37 -11.94 -23.65
CA LYS A 233 21.96 -12.06 -24.06
C LYS A 233 21.11 -12.56 -22.89
N PRO A 234 19.84 -12.12 -22.81
CA PRO A 234 18.87 -12.74 -21.92
C PRO A 234 18.68 -14.21 -22.27
N LYS A 235 18.47 -15.06 -21.26
CA LYS A 235 18.22 -16.49 -21.43
C LYS A 235 16.83 -16.90 -20.90
N PRO A 236 16.19 -17.91 -21.49
CA PRO A 236 14.90 -18.39 -21.04
C PRO A 236 15.03 -19.32 -19.81
N PHE A 237 14.27 -19.00 -18.76
CA PHE A 237 14.12 -19.80 -17.56
C PHE A 237 12.65 -20.16 -17.35
N ARG A 238 12.37 -21.36 -16.84
CA ARG A 238 11.04 -21.80 -16.44
C ARG A 238 10.86 -21.59 -14.93
N ILE A 239 9.75 -20.95 -14.56
CA ILE A 239 9.37 -20.74 -13.16
C ILE A 239 8.87 -22.05 -12.54
N LEU A 240 9.40 -22.44 -11.38
CA LEU A 240 9.00 -23.65 -10.66
C LEU A 240 7.94 -23.39 -9.60
N ASP A 241 7.94 -22.20 -9.00
CA ASP A 241 7.02 -21.81 -7.92
C ASP A 241 6.37 -20.45 -8.19
N SER A 242 5.08 -20.32 -7.91
CA SER A 242 4.33 -19.07 -8.06
C SER A 242 4.72 -18.09 -6.93
N PRO A 243 5.36 -16.93 -7.21
CA PRO A 243 5.91 -16.03 -6.17
C PRO A 243 4.88 -15.54 -5.15
N VAL A 244 3.62 -15.33 -5.58
CA VAL A 244 2.55 -14.86 -4.69
C VAL A 244 2.08 -15.93 -3.71
N ALA A 245 2.27 -17.21 -4.01
CA ALA A 245 1.75 -18.29 -3.20
C ALA A 245 2.29 -18.26 -1.77
N GLU A 246 3.57 -17.94 -1.57
CA GLU A 246 4.17 -17.85 -0.23
C GLU A 246 3.62 -16.65 0.55
N ASN A 247 3.59 -15.46 -0.05
CA ASN A 247 3.00 -14.27 0.56
C ASN A 247 1.53 -14.50 0.93
N PHE A 248 0.79 -15.18 0.07
CA PHE A 248 -0.62 -15.50 0.30
C PHE A 248 -0.81 -16.51 1.45
N ARG A 249 0.06 -17.53 1.55
CA ARG A 249 0.08 -18.46 2.70
C ARG A 249 0.40 -17.75 4.01
N LEU A 250 1.33 -16.80 4.01
CA LEU A 250 1.67 -16.00 5.20
C LEU A 250 0.48 -15.14 5.66
N VAL A 251 -0.27 -14.56 4.72
CA VAL A 251 -1.48 -13.78 5.05
C VAL A 251 -2.58 -14.67 5.64
N LEU A 252 -2.80 -15.86 5.09
CA LEU A 252 -3.82 -16.80 5.56
C LEU A 252 -3.44 -17.51 6.87
N SER A 253 -2.16 -17.83 7.08
CA SER A 253 -1.69 -18.54 8.27
C SER A 253 -1.94 -17.74 9.56
N GLY A 254 -2.15 -16.42 9.46
CA GLY A 254 -2.50 -15.56 10.58
C GLY A 254 -1.43 -15.56 11.69
N GLN A 255 -0.19 -15.95 11.36
CA GLN A 255 0.91 -16.13 12.32
C GLN A 255 1.33 -14.83 13.01
N VAL A 256 0.87 -13.68 12.51
CA VAL A 256 1.12 -12.38 13.12
C VAL A 256 -0.09 -11.98 13.97
N GLU A 257 -0.06 -12.32 15.27
CA GLU A 257 -0.99 -11.77 16.24
C GLU A 257 -0.81 -10.25 16.31
N ARG A 258 -1.86 -9.51 15.95
CA ARG A 258 -1.81 -8.04 16.01
C ARG A 258 -2.06 -7.58 17.44
N PRO A 259 -1.27 -6.63 17.96
CA PRO A 259 -1.52 -6.06 19.27
C PRO A 259 -2.85 -5.28 19.26
N LEU A 260 -3.53 -5.27 20.41
CA LEU A 260 -4.73 -4.46 20.62
C LEU A 260 -4.39 -2.97 20.54
N SER A 261 -5.33 -2.16 20.06
CA SER A 261 -5.14 -0.70 20.00
C SER A 261 -5.02 -0.10 21.41
N VAL A 262 -4.32 1.03 21.53
CA VAL A 262 -4.14 1.75 22.81
C VAL A 262 -5.49 2.03 23.47
N LEU A 263 -6.47 2.50 22.69
CA LEU A 263 -7.80 2.80 23.22
C LEU A 263 -8.53 1.53 23.70
N THR A 264 -8.38 0.40 23.01
CA THR A 264 -8.97 -0.88 23.44
C THR A 264 -8.31 -1.37 24.73
N ASN A 265 -7.00 -1.20 24.88
CA ASN A 265 -6.28 -1.54 26.12
C ASN A 265 -6.73 -0.68 27.30
N GLU A 266 -6.83 0.64 27.14
CA GLU A 266 -7.30 1.51 28.22
C GLU A 266 -8.76 1.26 28.57
N CYS A 267 -9.61 1.04 27.57
CA CYS A 267 -10.99 0.61 27.76
C CYS A 267 -11.06 -0.68 28.59
N HIS A 268 -10.27 -1.70 28.24
CA HIS A 268 -10.19 -2.94 28.99
C HIS A 268 -9.74 -2.68 30.43
N ARG A 269 -8.72 -1.86 30.67
CA ARG A 269 -8.27 -1.51 32.03
C ARG A 269 -9.39 -0.86 32.86
N VAL A 270 -10.11 0.10 32.30
CA VAL A 270 -11.18 0.81 33.03
C VAL A 270 -12.38 -0.10 33.30
N VAL A 271 -12.90 -0.76 32.25
CA VAL A 271 -14.15 -1.52 32.34
C VAL A 271 -13.94 -2.88 33.01
N TYR A 272 -12.89 -3.60 32.64
CA TYR A 272 -12.64 -4.93 33.20
C TYR A 272 -11.94 -4.85 34.56
N VAL A 273 -10.77 -4.21 34.62
CA VAL A 273 -9.95 -4.24 35.85
C VAL A 273 -10.57 -3.39 36.95
N TRP A 274 -10.87 -2.11 36.68
CA TRP A 274 -11.37 -1.22 37.72
C TRP A 274 -12.85 -1.45 38.03
N LEU A 275 -13.72 -1.37 37.02
CA LEU A 275 -15.16 -1.45 37.23
C LEU A 275 -15.61 -2.87 37.60
N THR A 276 -15.24 -3.89 36.81
CA THR A 276 -15.74 -5.26 37.00
C THR A 276 -15.01 -6.03 38.10
N GLN A 277 -13.67 -5.94 38.20
CA GLN A 277 -12.90 -6.75 39.17
C GLN A 277 -12.70 -6.09 40.54
N ARG A 278 -12.75 -4.76 40.65
CA ARG A 278 -12.49 -4.04 41.91
C ARG A 278 -13.75 -3.41 42.49
N LEU A 279 -14.37 -2.50 41.74
CA LEU A 279 -15.50 -1.71 42.24
C LEU A 279 -16.75 -2.57 42.45
N LEU A 280 -17.13 -3.38 41.46
CA LEU A 280 -18.35 -4.18 41.51
C LEU A 280 -18.37 -5.19 42.68
N PRO A 281 -17.33 -6.01 42.93
CA PRO A 281 -17.30 -6.91 44.08
C PRO A 281 -17.32 -6.16 45.42
N ALA A 282 -16.62 -5.02 45.52
CA ALA A 282 -16.64 -4.20 46.73
C ALA A 282 -18.05 -3.65 47.02
N CYS A 283 -18.76 -3.18 45.98
CA CYS A 283 -20.14 -2.73 46.09
C CYS A 283 -21.10 -3.86 46.49
N VAL A 284 -20.97 -5.06 45.90
CA VAL A 284 -21.78 -6.24 46.27
C VAL A 284 -21.59 -6.57 47.76
N LEU A 285 -20.34 -6.66 48.22
CA LEU A 285 -20.03 -6.99 49.62
C LEU A 285 -20.59 -5.93 50.59
N LEU A 286 -20.44 -4.65 50.24
CA LEU A 286 -20.94 -3.55 51.05
C LEU A 286 -22.47 -3.56 51.14
N VAL A 287 -23.17 -3.75 50.03
CA VAL A 287 -24.64 -3.78 49.99
C VAL A 287 -25.17 -5.00 50.75
N LEU A 288 -24.57 -6.17 50.58
CA LEU A 288 -24.94 -7.37 51.35
C LEU A 288 -24.72 -7.18 52.85
N LEU A 289 -23.62 -6.55 53.25
CA LEU A 289 -23.34 -6.24 54.66
C LEU A 289 -24.38 -5.28 55.24
N ILE A 290 -24.67 -4.18 54.55
CA ILE A 290 -25.66 -3.19 54.99
C ILE A 290 -27.04 -3.83 55.09
N ASN A 291 -27.43 -4.65 54.11
CA ASN A 291 -28.72 -5.34 54.09
C ASN A 291 -28.81 -6.42 55.18
N ALA A 292 -27.72 -7.12 55.49
CA ALA A 292 -27.65 -8.05 56.61
C ALA A 292 -27.82 -7.32 57.96
N LEU A 293 -27.14 -6.18 58.15
CA LEU A 293 -27.31 -5.35 59.35
C LEU A 293 -28.74 -4.83 59.46
N ARG A 294 -29.32 -4.33 58.36
CA ARG A 294 -30.71 -3.86 58.34
C ARG A 294 -31.70 -4.99 58.67
N PHE A 295 -31.45 -6.19 58.18
CA PHE A 295 -32.29 -7.36 58.45
C PHE A 295 -32.24 -7.80 59.93
N VAL A 296 -31.07 -7.72 60.57
CA VAL A 296 -30.89 -8.13 61.98
C VAL A 296 -31.36 -7.05 62.96
N TYR A 297 -31.03 -5.77 62.70
CA TYR A 297 -31.24 -4.69 63.67
C TYR A 297 -32.53 -3.89 63.46
N LEU A 298 -33.14 -3.93 62.26
CA LEU A 298 -34.36 -3.20 61.92
C LEU A 298 -35.44 -4.12 61.32
N PRO A 299 -35.87 -5.17 62.03
CA PRO A 299 -36.81 -6.17 61.50
C PRO A 299 -38.14 -5.52 61.07
N ASP A 300 -38.67 -4.57 61.84
CA ASP A 300 -39.96 -3.91 61.59
C ASP A 300 -39.97 -3.00 60.34
N SER A 301 -38.79 -2.54 59.89
CA SER A 301 -38.62 -1.69 58.70
C SER A 301 -37.93 -2.43 57.54
N SER A 302 -37.74 -3.74 57.67
CA SER A 302 -37.08 -4.58 56.66
C SER A 302 -38.11 -5.30 55.78
N GLY A 303 -37.88 -5.29 54.46
CA GLY A 303 -38.68 -6.06 53.50
C GLY A 303 -38.47 -7.56 53.65
N HIS A 304 -39.14 -8.37 52.82
CA HIS A 304 -38.90 -9.82 52.79
C HIS A 304 -37.42 -10.11 52.48
N TRP A 305 -36.93 -11.29 52.89
CA TRP A 305 -35.54 -11.68 52.63
C TRP A 305 -35.17 -11.68 51.14
N THR A 306 -36.11 -11.99 50.23
CA THR A 306 -35.87 -11.91 48.78
C THR A 306 -35.61 -10.48 48.30
N GLU A 307 -36.32 -9.50 48.84
CA GLU A 307 -36.09 -8.09 48.54
C GLU A 307 -34.74 -7.64 49.08
N MET A 308 -34.43 -8.05 50.31
CA MET A 308 -33.23 -7.62 51.03
C MET A 308 -31.93 -8.21 50.47
N PHE A 309 -31.94 -9.49 50.05
CA PHE A 309 -30.73 -10.21 49.63
C PHE A 309 -30.65 -10.50 48.13
N LEU A 310 -31.72 -10.32 47.35
CA LEU A 310 -31.70 -10.55 45.90
C LEU A 310 -31.99 -9.26 45.12
N VAL A 311 -33.14 -8.65 45.33
CA VAL A 311 -33.60 -7.50 44.52
C VAL A 311 -32.76 -6.25 44.78
N LEU A 312 -32.55 -5.86 46.04
CA LEU A 312 -31.77 -4.68 46.39
C LEU A 312 -30.30 -4.77 45.96
N PRO A 313 -29.58 -5.90 46.14
CA PRO A 313 -28.24 -6.06 45.60
C PRO A 313 -28.19 -5.95 44.07
N VAL A 314 -29.14 -6.56 43.35
CA VAL A 314 -29.19 -6.46 41.87
C VAL A 314 -29.37 -5.01 41.42
N HIS A 315 -30.31 -4.27 42.01
CA HIS A 315 -30.51 -2.86 41.67
C HIS A 315 -29.30 -1.98 42.00
N ALA A 316 -28.57 -2.29 43.07
CA ALA A 316 -27.38 -1.54 43.45
C ALA A 316 -26.22 -1.75 42.46
N ILE A 317 -26.08 -2.94 41.88
CA ILE A 317 -24.99 -3.25 40.94
C ILE A 317 -25.33 -2.97 39.48
N LEU A 318 -26.62 -2.94 39.12
CA LEU A 318 -27.06 -2.76 37.74
C LEU A 318 -26.43 -1.55 37.04
N PRO A 319 -26.30 -0.36 37.67
CA PRO A 319 -25.65 0.81 37.05
C PRO A 319 -24.15 0.63 36.81
N LEU A 320 -23.50 -0.29 37.54
CA LEU A 320 -22.06 -0.57 37.41
C LEU A 320 -21.77 -1.61 36.33
N VAL A 321 -22.78 -2.34 35.85
CA VAL A 321 -22.62 -3.36 34.82
C VAL A 321 -22.69 -2.70 33.43
N PRO A 322 -21.68 -2.86 32.57
CA PRO A 322 -21.63 -2.24 31.25
C PRO A 322 -22.54 -2.94 30.23
N LEU A 323 -23.87 -2.82 30.40
CA LEU A 323 -24.88 -3.52 29.59
C LEU A 323 -24.95 -3.04 28.12
N THR A 324 -24.87 -1.73 27.90
CA THR A 324 -24.97 -1.10 26.56
C THR A 324 -23.61 -0.83 25.93
N PHE A 325 -22.54 -0.87 26.73
CA PHE A 325 -21.21 -0.47 26.31
C PHE A 325 -20.66 -1.29 25.14
N PRO A 326 -20.70 -2.64 25.11
CA PRO A 326 -20.18 -3.41 23.98
C PRO A 326 -20.91 -3.10 22.66
N LEU A 327 -22.23 -2.92 22.74
CA LEU A 327 -23.06 -2.56 21.58
C LEU A 327 -22.67 -1.18 21.05
N LEU A 328 -22.60 -0.17 21.93
CA LEU A 328 -22.21 1.19 21.55
C LEU A 328 -20.78 1.23 21.01
N TRP A 329 -19.86 0.49 21.64
CA TRP A 329 -18.46 0.39 21.23
C TRP A 329 -18.33 -0.13 19.79
N ILE A 330 -19.02 -1.24 19.47
CA ILE A 330 -19.00 -1.81 18.12
C ILE A 330 -19.60 -0.83 17.11
N ILE A 331 -20.73 -0.18 17.43
CA ILE A 331 -21.41 0.75 16.52
C ILE A 331 -20.53 1.97 16.23
N VAL A 332 -19.99 2.61 17.26
CA VAL A 332 -19.18 3.84 17.13
C VAL A 332 -17.91 3.57 16.35
N ASN A 333 -17.18 2.49 16.66
CA ASN A 333 -15.96 2.16 15.94
C ASN A 333 -16.26 1.77 14.49
N THR A 334 -17.28 0.94 14.25
CA THR A 334 -17.68 0.59 12.88
C THR A 334 -18.10 1.83 12.08
N TYR A 335 -18.80 2.78 12.70
CA TYR A 335 -19.17 4.02 12.05
C TYR A 335 -17.93 4.86 11.67
N GLY A 336 -16.98 5.03 12.59
CA GLY A 336 -15.74 5.76 12.31
C GLY A 336 -14.91 5.11 11.20
N GLN A 337 -14.77 3.78 11.21
CA GLN A 337 -14.15 3.00 10.13
C GLN A 337 -14.79 3.30 8.79
N VAL A 338 -16.12 3.20 8.73
CA VAL A 338 -16.88 3.35 7.50
C VAL A 338 -16.78 4.77 6.96
N ARG A 339 -16.74 5.79 7.82
CA ARG A 339 -16.54 7.17 7.35
C ARG A 339 -15.17 7.35 6.69
N ILE A 340 -14.11 6.78 7.25
CA ILE A 340 -12.77 6.85 6.67
C ILE A 340 -12.73 6.11 5.34
N LEU A 341 -13.33 4.91 5.27
CA LEU A 341 -13.41 4.13 4.04
C LEU A 341 -14.23 4.82 2.95
N ALA A 342 -15.36 5.43 3.31
CA ALA A 342 -16.18 6.19 2.39
C ALA A 342 -15.42 7.43 1.87
N ALA A 343 -14.71 8.14 2.76
CA ALA A 343 -13.84 9.25 2.36
C ALA A 343 -12.76 8.78 1.37
N PHE A 344 -12.11 7.64 1.64
CA PHE A 344 -11.11 7.05 0.77
C PHE A 344 -11.67 6.65 -0.60
N HIS A 345 -12.85 6.02 -0.63
CA HIS A 345 -13.51 5.64 -1.88
C HIS A 345 -13.84 6.86 -2.73
N VAL A 346 -14.41 7.91 -2.11
CA VAL A 346 -14.71 9.17 -2.78
C VAL A 346 -13.42 9.84 -3.29
N ALA A 347 -12.36 9.90 -2.47
CA ALA A 347 -11.05 10.40 -2.86
C ALA A 347 -10.46 9.65 -4.07
N LYS A 348 -10.64 8.33 -4.15
CA LYS A 348 -10.20 7.51 -5.28
C LYS A 348 -10.98 7.82 -6.57
N THR A 349 -12.26 8.17 -6.46
CA THR A 349 -13.11 8.52 -7.62
C THR A 349 -12.87 9.93 -8.14
N PHE A 350 -12.36 10.83 -7.30
CA PHE A 350 -11.79 12.08 -7.78
C PHE A 350 -10.54 11.73 -8.59
N LYS A 351 -10.69 11.64 -9.92
CA LYS A 351 -9.56 11.74 -10.86
C LYS A 351 -8.68 12.86 -10.35
N ALA A 352 -7.42 12.53 -10.04
CA ALA A 352 -6.38 13.40 -9.49
C ALA A 352 -6.78 14.87 -9.66
N TRP A 353 -7.16 15.49 -8.54
CA TRP A 353 -7.58 16.89 -8.48
C TRP A 353 -6.75 17.70 -9.47
N PRO A 354 -7.36 18.55 -10.33
CA PRO A 354 -6.59 19.42 -11.20
C PRO A 354 -5.86 20.41 -10.30
N LEU A 355 -4.67 20.00 -9.83
CA LEU A 355 -3.63 20.78 -9.18
C LEU A 355 -3.03 21.77 -10.19
N GLY A 356 -3.87 22.37 -11.05
CA GLY A 356 -3.50 23.27 -12.14
C GLY A 356 -2.99 24.62 -11.67
N SER A 357 -2.90 24.85 -10.35
CA SER A 357 -2.30 26.03 -9.75
C SER A 357 -1.20 25.74 -8.73
N MET A 358 -0.78 24.48 -8.52
CA MET A 358 0.38 24.17 -7.67
C MET A 358 1.67 24.14 -8.49
N SER A 359 1.91 25.21 -9.26
CA SER A 359 3.24 25.57 -9.80
C SER A 359 4.23 25.99 -8.70
N SER A 360 4.04 25.51 -7.47
CA SER A 360 4.89 25.77 -6.32
C SER A 360 4.57 24.74 -5.23
N LEU A 361 4.97 23.49 -5.45
CA LEU A 361 5.36 22.60 -4.35
C LEU A 361 6.79 22.96 -3.88
N GLY A 362 7.08 24.26 -3.81
CA GLY A 362 8.06 24.75 -2.86
C GLY A 362 7.57 24.36 -1.47
N SER A 363 8.47 23.77 -0.68
CA SER A 363 8.31 23.41 0.72
C SER A 363 7.32 24.34 1.45
N PHE A 364 6.24 23.78 2.04
CA PHE A 364 5.13 24.44 2.77
C PHE A 364 3.89 24.90 1.96
N SER A 365 3.17 23.98 1.32
CA SER A 365 1.71 24.15 1.14
C SER A 365 0.96 23.28 2.15
N THR A 366 0.54 23.86 3.27
CA THR A 366 -0.44 23.24 4.16
C THR A 366 -1.76 23.17 3.41
N ILE A 367 -2.23 21.97 3.07
CA ILE A 367 -3.59 21.75 2.53
C ILE A 367 -4.56 22.39 3.52
N SER A 368 -5.43 23.30 3.05
CA SER A 368 -6.41 23.94 3.93
C SER A 368 -7.45 22.92 4.40
N VAL A 369 -7.99 23.09 5.60
CA VAL A 369 -8.97 22.14 6.19
C VAL A 369 -10.24 22.09 5.34
N GLU A 370 -10.62 23.20 4.72
CA GLU A 370 -11.74 23.29 3.79
C GLU A 370 -11.48 22.52 2.48
N GLU A 371 -10.25 22.56 1.96
CA GLU A 371 -9.86 21.86 0.73
C GLU A 371 -9.67 20.34 0.95
N ALA A 372 -9.36 19.93 2.18
CA ALA A 372 -9.36 18.53 2.60
C ALA A 372 -10.77 17.99 2.93
N ARG A 373 -11.82 18.83 2.94
CA ARG A 373 -13.18 18.40 3.29
C ARG A 373 -13.78 17.62 2.13
N VAL A 374 -13.83 16.30 2.30
CA VAL A 374 -14.56 15.41 1.42
C VAL A 374 -16.03 15.42 1.84
N ASP A 375 -16.91 15.91 0.98
CA ASP A 375 -18.35 15.76 1.17
C ASP A 375 -18.75 14.31 0.87
N ILE A 376 -19.26 13.63 1.90
CA ILE A 376 -19.61 12.21 1.84
C ILE A 376 -21.12 12.07 1.94
N ASP A 377 -21.72 11.45 0.92
CA ASP A 377 -23.13 11.11 0.93
C ASP A 377 -23.48 10.13 2.06
N TRP A 378 -24.49 10.47 2.86
CA TRP A 378 -24.96 9.63 3.96
C TRP A 378 -25.41 8.23 3.49
N ARG A 379 -25.98 8.12 2.29
CA ARG A 379 -26.41 6.83 1.71
C ARG A 379 -25.22 5.88 1.49
N THR A 380 -24.08 6.43 1.06
CA THR A 380 -22.83 5.69 0.88
C THR A 380 -22.30 5.22 2.24
N VAL A 381 -22.34 6.07 3.26
CA VAL A 381 -21.97 5.70 4.63
C VAL A 381 -22.84 4.56 5.16
N VAL A 382 -24.17 4.64 5.02
CA VAL A 382 -25.08 3.60 5.52
C VAL A 382 -24.91 2.28 4.77
N SER A 383 -24.75 2.31 3.45
CA SER A 383 -24.53 1.09 2.66
C SER A 383 -23.22 0.40 3.02
N CYS A 384 -22.12 1.16 3.13
CA CYS A 384 -20.84 0.65 3.61
C CYS A 384 -20.92 0.16 5.06
N PHE A 385 -21.66 0.85 5.93
CA PHE A 385 -21.86 0.42 7.33
C PHE A 385 -22.56 -0.93 7.41
N LEU A 386 -23.63 -1.12 6.64
CA LEU A 386 -24.33 -2.40 6.56
C LEU A 386 -23.44 -3.50 5.94
N ALA A 387 -22.60 -3.17 4.97
CA ALA A 387 -21.64 -4.12 4.40
C ALA A 387 -20.60 -4.58 5.43
N VAL A 388 -19.99 -3.65 6.19
CA VAL A 388 -19.03 -3.97 7.26
C VAL A 388 -19.71 -4.73 8.40
N MET A 389 -20.92 -4.33 8.81
CA MET A 389 -21.70 -5.03 9.84
C MET A 389 -22.07 -6.46 9.42
N ARG A 390 -22.32 -6.69 8.13
CA ARG A 390 -22.59 -8.03 7.56
C ARG A 390 -21.33 -8.84 7.24
N GLY A 391 -20.13 -8.27 7.40
CA GLY A 391 -18.86 -8.93 7.08
C GLY A 391 -18.58 -9.07 5.58
N ARG A 392 -19.15 -8.19 4.74
CA ARG A 392 -18.98 -8.15 3.27
C ARG A 392 -18.17 -6.94 2.81
N ALA A 393 -17.26 -6.45 3.64
CA ALA A 393 -16.40 -5.33 3.28
C ALA A 393 -15.33 -5.78 2.27
N GLU A 394 -14.97 -4.90 1.34
CA GLU A 394 -13.89 -5.13 0.36
C GLU A 394 -12.49 -4.87 0.94
N VAL A 395 -12.43 -4.34 2.17
CA VAL A 395 -11.21 -3.97 2.89
C VAL A 395 -11.21 -4.70 4.23
N PRO A 396 -10.04 -5.11 4.78
CA PRO A 396 -9.95 -5.74 6.09
C PRO A 396 -10.27 -4.74 7.22
N CYS A 397 -11.55 -4.60 7.57
CA CYS A 397 -12.04 -3.66 8.58
C CYS A 397 -12.17 -4.29 9.97
N SER A 398 -12.26 -5.62 10.06
CA SER A 398 -12.48 -6.35 11.31
C SER A 398 -11.17 -6.66 12.02
N ASN A 399 -10.11 -6.93 11.25
CA ASN A 399 -8.76 -7.21 11.75
C ASN A 399 -7.86 -5.96 11.87
N PHE A 400 -8.33 -4.80 11.41
CA PHE A 400 -7.60 -3.54 11.53
C PHE A 400 -8.52 -2.37 11.81
N ASP A 401 -8.38 -1.80 13.00
CA ASP A 401 -9.08 -0.58 13.35
C ASP A 401 -8.31 0.64 12.81
N LEU A 402 -8.56 1.01 11.55
CA LEU A 402 -7.99 2.18 10.88
C LEU A 402 -8.26 3.51 11.64
N LEU A 403 -9.46 3.72 12.19
CA LEU A 403 -9.80 4.87 13.04
C LEU A 403 -8.84 5.02 14.21
N HIS A 404 -8.65 3.98 15.01
CA HIS A 404 -7.74 4.04 16.15
C HIS A 404 -6.29 4.15 15.69
N ALA A 405 -5.90 3.38 14.67
CA ALA A 405 -4.55 3.41 14.15
C ALA A 405 -4.17 4.83 13.70
N LEU A 406 -4.96 5.45 12.82
CA LEU A 406 -4.76 6.81 12.32
C LEU A 406 -4.82 7.86 13.44
N GLY A 407 -5.75 7.71 14.39
CA GLY A 407 -5.90 8.63 15.52
C GLY A 407 -4.76 8.56 16.52
N SER A 408 -4.03 7.44 16.59
CA SER A 408 -2.90 7.24 17.52
C SER A 408 -1.52 7.22 16.83
N VAL A 409 -1.42 7.52 15.54
CA VAL A 409 -0.13 7.56 14.85
C VAL A 409 0.74 8.64 15.46
N THR A 410 1.87 8.25 16.05
CA THR A 410 2.94 9.16 16.48
C THR A 410 4.13 9.13 15.55
N SER A 411 4.30 8.04 14.80
CA SER A 411 5.38 7.84 13.83
C SER A 411 4.85 7.11 12.61
N LEU A 412 5.21 7.60 11.43
CA LEU A 412 4.90 6.99 10.15
C LEU A 412 6.18 6.34 9.61
N CYS A 413 6.22 5.02 9.59
CA CYS A 413 7.31 4.25 8.97
C CYS A 413 6.92 3.85 7.55
N CYS A 414 7.52 4.50 6.55
CA CYS A 414 7.42 4.05 5.16
C CYS A 414 8.43 2.91 4.95
N VAL A 415 7.94 1.69 4.70
CA VAL A 415 8.79 0.51 4.43
C VAL A 415 9.70 0.74 3.24
N ASP A 416 9.22 1.51 2.26
CA ASP A 416 9.97 1.88 1.08
C ASP A 416 9.96 3.39 0.87
N LYS A 417 11.09 3.95 0.44
CA LYS A 417 11.18 5.38 0.11
C LYS A 417 10.61 5.63 -1.28
N LYS A 418 11.00 4.80 -2.23
CA LYS A 418 10.66 4.95 -3.63
C LYS A 418 9.23 4.44 -3.85
N GLY A 419 8.48 5.06 -4.75
CA GLY A 419 7.05 4.77 -4.98
C GLY A 419 6.08 5.27 -3.90
N ILE A 420 6.53 5.45 -2.65
CA ILE A 420 5.70 5.96 -1.53
C ILE A 420 5.98 7.44 -1.26
N LEU A 421 7.25 7.77 -0.93
CA LEU A 421 7.68 9.15 -0.63
C LEU A 421 8.29 9.86 -1.83
N SER A 422 8.86 9.10 -2.77
CA SER A 422 9.38 9.61 -4.04
C SER A 422 8.76 8.87 -5.22
N TRP A 423 8.93 9.41 -6.41
CA TRP A 423 8.56 8.71 -7.64
C TRP A 423 9.28 7.35 -7.74
N ALA A 424 8.59 6.37 -8.35
CA ALA A 424 9.12 5.02 -8.55
C ALA A 424 10.24 4.98 -9.60
N ASN A 425 10.17 5.89 -10.58
CA ASN A 425 11.17 6.04 -11.64
C ASN A 425 12.03 7.28 -11.37
N PRO A 426 13.35 7.22 -11.63
CA PRO A 426 14.21 8.38 -11.51
C PRO A 426 13.85 9.42 -12.58
N SER A 427 13.77 10.69 -12.18
CA SER A 427 13.59 11.83 -13.09
C SER A 427 14.80 12.77 -12.97
N ALA A 428 15.13 13.44 -14.07
CA ALA A 428 16.15 14.48 -14.04
C ALA A 428 15.61 15.73 -13.34
N GLU A 429 16.34 16.25 -12.36
CA GLU A 429 15.98 17.47 -11.63
C GLU A 429 16.83 18.68 -12.04
N LYS A 430 18.08 18.47 -12.49
CA LYS A 430 19.00 19.55 -12.84
C LYS A 430 19.82 19.20 -14.06
N VAL A 431 20.03 20.19 -14.93
CA VAL A 431 20.94 20.10 -16.07
C VAL A 431 22.07 21.09 -15.88
N PHE A 432 23.29 20.58 -15.81
CA PHE A 432 24.51 21.38 -15.71
C PHE A 432 25.20 21.44 -17.07
N PHE A 433 25.57 22.64 -17.52
CA PHE A 433 26.37 22.81 -18.74
C PHE A 433 27.23 24.06 -18.68
N PHE A 434 28.21 24.11 -19.58
CA PHE A 434 29.05 25.28 -19.79
C PHE A 434 28.48 26.11 -20.94
N SER A 435 28.31 27.40 -20.70
CA SER A 435 27.85 28.37 -21.68
C SER A 435 29.01 29.28 -22.08
N SER A 436 29.23 29.41 -23.38
CA SER A 436 30.15 30.41 -23.93
C SER A 436 29.32 31.64 -24.31
N SER A 437 29.64 32.79 -23.72
CA SER A 437 28.97 34.08 -23.95
C SER A 437 29.28 34.68 -25.34
N ALA A 438 29.33 33.87 -26.40
CA ALA A 438 29.57 34.34 -27.76
C ALA A 438 28.50 35.36 -28.21
N ARG A 439 27.27 35.26 -27.69
CA ARG A 439 26.15 36.17 -28.05
C ARG A 439 26.16 37.52 -27.32
N GLU A 440 26.72 37.63 -26.11
CA GLU A 440 26.80 38.93 -25.40
C GLU A 440 27.86 39.85 -26.01
N CYS A 441 28.98 39.29 -26.50
CA CYS A 441 30.02 40.06 -27.16
C CYS A 441 29.55 40.72 -28.47
N LEU A 442 28.67 40.06 -29.24
CA LEU A 442 28.14 40.61 -30.50
C LEU A 442 27.18 41.79 -30.28
N LYS A 443 26.44 41.81 -29.17
CA LYS A 443 25.55 42.95 -28.83
C LYS A 443 26.35 44.18 -28.41
N LEU A 444 27.41 43.99 -27.62
CA LEU A 444 28.28 45.09 -27.18
C LEU A 444 29.02 45.78 -28.34
N THR A 445 29.38 45.04 -29.39
CA THR A 445 30.00 45.63 -30.60
C THR A 445 29.05 46.46 -31.47
N VAL A 446 27.73 46.29 -31.34
CA VAL A 446 26.75 47.05 -32.15
C VAL A 446 26.29 48.32 -31.42
N THR A 447 26.26 48.30 -30.08
CA THR A 447 25.82 49.47 -29.29
C THR A 447 26.84 50.60 -29.19
N GLU A 448 28.14 50.33 -29.34
CA GLU A 448 29.17 51.39 -29.29
C GLU A 448 29.35 52.15 -30.63
N ALA A 449 28.74 51.69 -31.72
CA ALA A 449 28.88 52.30 -33.05
C ALA A 449 27.72 53.23 -33.46
N GLY A 450 26.77 53.49 -32.56
CA GLY A 450 25.50 54.12 -32.91
C GLY A 450 25.07 55.24 -31.98
N ASP A 451 25.93 56.22 -31.69
CA ASP A 451 25.46 57.47 -31.06
C ASP A 451 26.28 58.70 -31.51
N ALA A 452 25.95 59.21 -32.70
CA ALA A 452 26.28 60.57 -33.13
C ALA A 452 25.26 61.08 -34.17
N LYS A 453 24.17 61.66 -33.65
CA LYS A 453 23.31 62.75 -34.19
C LYS A 453 22.77 62.70 -35.64
N GLY A 454 21.43 62.67 -35.71
CA GLY A 454 20.64 63.83 -36.17
C GLY A 454 20.46 64.08 -37.68
N LEU A 455 19.24 63.78 -38.15
CA LEU A 455 18.41 64.53 -39.09
C LEU A 455 18.78 64.63 -40.60
N ALA A 456 17.82 64.16 -41.41
CA ALA A 456 17.42 64.61 -42.77
C ALA A 456 18.36 64.44 -43.99
N VAL A 457 18.04 63.39 -44.77
CA VAL A 457 17.80 63.36 -46.23
C VAL A 457 18.42 64.48 -47.10
N THR A 458 19.34 64.12 -48.02
CA THR A 458 19.12 64.16 -49.49
C THR A 458 20.40 63.85 -50.30
N SER A 459 20.18 63.16 -51.42
CA SER A 459 20.88 63.22 -52.72
C SER A 459 22.37 62.82 -52.85
N SER A 460 22.52 61.68 -53.54
CA SER A 460 23.37 61.45 -54.72
C SER A 460 24.90 61.56 -54.65
N SER A 461 25.52 60.41 -54.98
CA SER A 461 26.63 60.26 -55.92
C SER A 461 27.95 61.01 -55.65
N SER A 462 28.97 60.24 -55.24
CA SER A 462 30.19 59.93 -56.01
C SER A 462 31.42 59.87 -55.11
N LYS A 463 32.27 58.86 -55.37
CA LYS A 463 33.72 58.78 -55.07
C LYS A 463 34.12 59.21 -53.65
N ILE A 464 34.63 58.31 -52.82
CA ILE A 464 36.09 58.20 -52.63
C ILE A 464 36.40 56.76 -52.20
N GLN A 465 36.93 56.00 -53.17
CA GLN A 465 38.01 55.06 -52.88
C GLN A 465 39.11 55.86 -52.20
N ASP A 466 39.41 55.50 -50.95
CA ASP A 466 40.77 55.44 -50.39
C ASP A 466 40.67 55.67 -48.89
N LEU A 467 40.78 54.57 -48.15
CA LEU A 467 41.52 54.40 -46.90
C LEU A 467 41.38 52.94 -46.43
N ARG A 468 41.53 52.00 -47.37
CA ARG A 468 41.88 50.60 -47.05
C ARG A 468 43.39 50.55 -46.86
N ARG A 469 43.83 50.57 -45.61
CA ARG A 469 44.99 49.84 -45.05
C ARG A 469 45.57 50.62 -43.87
N LYS A 470 45.31 50.13 -42.65
CA LYS A 470 46.36 49.67 -41.73
C LYS A 470 45.76 49.23 -40.39
N LYS A 471 46.33 48.14 -39.87
CA LYS A 471 46.21 47.53 -38.53
C LYS A 471 45.04 46.57 -38.32
N GLN A 472 45.20 45.42 -38.94
CA GLN A 472 44.69 44.14 -38.44
C GLN A 472 45.52 43.78 -37.19
N LYS A 473 45.04 44.19 -36.01
CA LYS A 473 45.62 43.77 -34.73
C LYS A 473 45.02 42.41 -34.40
N LYS A 474 45.87 41.40 -34.43
CA LYS A 474 45.60 40.00 -34.06
C LYS A 474 45.09 39.99 -32.61
N ILE A 475 43.77 39.85 -32.41
CA ILE A 475 43.19 39.60 -31.09
C ILE A 475 43.63 38.19 -30.71
N THR A 476 44.54 38.11 -29.74
CA THR A 476 44.84 36.89 -28.99
C THR A 476 43.53 36.32 -28.46
N ARG A 477 43.35 35.02 -28.68
CA ARG A 477 42.25 34.19 -28.21
C ARG A 477 42.33 34.08 -26.68
N ASN A 478 42.13 35.20 -25.98
CA ASN A 478 42.04 35.21 -24.53
C ASN A 478 40.79 34.44 -24.16
N GLU A 479 41.01 33.43 -23.33
CA GLU A 479 40.06 32.55 -22.67
C GLU A 479 38.79 33.32 -22.30
N MET A 480 37.71 33.10 -23.06
CA MET A 480 36.39 33.44 -22.54
C MET A 480 36.14 32.48 -21.37
N PRO A 481 35.96 32.97 -20.14
CA PRO A 481 35.64 32.09 -19.03
C PRO A 481 34.30 31.43 -19.35
N GLY A 482 34.31 30.10 -19.51
CA GLY A 482 33.08 29.33 -19.65
C GLY A 482 32.21 29.59 -18.42
N ARG A 483 31.03 30.16 -18.63
CA ARG A 483 30.09 30.39 -17.53
C ARG A 483 29.40 29.07 -17.22
N VAL A 484 29.42 28.69 -15.96
CA VAL A 484 28.64 27.55 -15.47
C VAL A 484 27.19 27.97 -15.35
N GLU A 485 26.30 27.21 -15.96
CA GLU A 485 24.85 27.40 -15.88
C GLU A 485 24.19 26.09 -15.45
N VAL A 486 23.19 26.23 -14.58
CA VAL A 486 22.39 25.13 -14.05
C VAL A 486 20.94 25.48 -14.29
N LEU A 487 20.22 24.59 -14.98
CA LEU A 487 18.79 24.70 -15.18
C LEU A 487 18.07 23.65 -14.33
N ASP A 488 17.10 24.10 -13.55
CA ASP A 488 16.24 23.24 -12.75
C ASP A 488 15.06 22.73 -13.60
N LEU A 489 14.69 21.48 -13.34
CA LEU A 489 13.66 20.72 -14.03
C LEU A 489 12.63 20.22 -13.01
N THR A 490 11.35 20.52 -13.26
CA THR A 490 10.23 19.98 -12.48
C THR A 490 9.45 18.94 -13.27
N HIS A 491 9.15 17.83 -12.60
CA HIS A 491 8.35 16.73 -13.13
C HIS A 491 6.84 17.04 -13.06
N ASP A 492 6.09 16.67 -14.10
CA ASP A 492 4.64 16.86 -14.13
C ASP A 492 3.93 15.86 -13.21
N THR A 493 3.26 16.37 -12.17
CA THR A 493 2.44 15.55 -11.26
C THR A 493 1.37 14.72 -11.96
N LYS A 494 0.95 15.09 -13.18
CA LYS A 494 -0.10 14.39 -13.95
C LYS A 494 0.45 13.35 -14.92
N ASP A 495 1.71 13.48 -15.33
CA ASP A 495 2.32 12.61 -16.34
C ASP A 495 3.71 12.18 -15.88
N ALA A 496 3.82 10.87 -15.57
CA ALA A 496 5.02 10.23 -15.08
C ALA A 496 6.25 10.40 -15.98
N PHE A 497 6.11 10.83 -17.24
CA PHE A 497 7.21 10.95 -18.19
C PHE A 497 7.46 12.38 -18.68
N LYS A 498 6.74 13.37 -18.15
CA LYS A 498 6.83 14.75 -18.61
C LYS A 498 7.62 15.61 -17.64
N VAL A 499 8.55 16.40 -18.17
CA VAL A 499 9.43 17.28 -17.40
C VAL A 499 9.44 18.66 -18.04
N PHE A 500 9.49 19.70 -17.22
CA PHE A 500 9.54 21.10 -17.64
C PHE A 500 10.76 21.81 -17.05
N PHE A 501 11.28 22.79 -17.77
CA PHE A 501 12.24 23.74 -17.21
C PHE A 501 11.49 24.77 -16.36
N ASP A 502 12.01 25.02 -15.16
CA ASP A 502 11.41 25.98 -14.24
C ASP A 502 11.67 27.43 -14.67
N ASP A 503 12.84 27.68 -15.27
CA ASP A 503 13.22 29.00 -15.77
C ASP A 503 12.49 29.32 -17.09
N PRO A 504 11.62 30.35 -17.15
CA PRO A 504 10.94 30.74 -18.39
C PRO A 504 11.90 31.19 -19.51
N GLU A 505 13.12 31.60 -19.16
CA GLU A 505 14.15 32.05 -20.10
C GLU A 505 15.10 30.92 -20.55
N TRP A 506 14.85 29.67 -20.17
CA TRP A 506 15.69 28.49 -20.52
C TRP A 506 16.04 28.40 -22.01
N LYS A 507 15.16 28.90 -22.89
CA LYS A 507 15.33 28.93 -24.34
C LYS A 507 16.58 29.71 -24.78
N LYS A 508 17.13 30.61 -23.95
CA LYS A 508 18.40 31.30 -24.22
C LYS A 508 19.57 30.31 -24.33
N HIS A 509 19.48 29.17 -23.64
CA HIS A 509 20.51 28.13 -23.57
C HIS A 509 20.26 26.98 -24.56
N LEU A 510 19.34 27.15 -25.52
CA LEU A 510 18.94 26.09 -26.43
C LEU A 510 20.10 25.52 -27.25
N ASP A 511 21.10 26.33 -27.60
CA ASP A 511 22.28 25.87 -28.34
C ASP A 511 23.13 24.87 -27.52
N CYS A 512 23.15 24.99 -26.19
CA CYS A 512 23.85 24.08 -25.27
C CYS A 512 23.01 22.84 -24.91
N VAL A 513 21.69 23.01 -24.75
CA VAL A 513 20.77 21.93 -24.33
C VAL A 513 20.35 21.04 -25.51
N LYS A 514 20.30 21.58 -26.73
CA LYS A 514 19.83 20.84 -27.92
C LYS A 514 20.67 19.59 -28.25
N PRO A 515 22.01 19.60 -28.19
CA PRO A 515 22.81 18.39 -28.38
C PRO A 515 22.47 17.29 -27.36
N LEU A 516 22.23 17.66 -26.10
CA LEU A 516 21.81 16.73 -25.06
C LEU A 516 20.44 16.13 -25.40
N GLY A 517 19.46 16.95 -25.75
CA GLY A 517 18.13 16.50 -26.16
C GLY A 517 18.15 15.59 -27.39
N LEU A 518 18.97 15.91 -28.39
CA LEU A 518 19.15 15.08 -29.59
C LEU A 518 19.81 13.74 -29.25
N SER A 519 20.81 13.72 -28.36
CA SER A 519 21.43 12.48 -27.90
C SER A 519 20.42 11.57 -27.19
N ILE A 520 19.59 12.14 -26.30
CA ILE A 520 18.51 11.40 -25.61
C ILE A 520 17.52 10.85 -26.64
N LEU A 521 17.12 11.66 -27.62
CA LEU A 521 16.16 11.24 -28.65
C LEU A 521 16.69 10.07 -29.50
N LEU A 522 17.97 10.12 -29.88
CA LEU A 522 18.61 9.10 -30.71
C LEU A 522 18.90 7.79 -29.96
N ASN A 523 19.22 7.91 -28.66
CA ASN A 523 19.70 6.78 -27.87
C ASN A 523 18.60 6.12 -27.03
N THR A 524 17.74 6.90 -26.39
CA THR A 524 16.76 6.41 -25.41
C THR A 524 15.33 6.42 -25.95
N CYS A 525 14.97 7.44 -26.73
CA CYS A 525 13.59 7.57 -27.26
C CYS A 525 13.39 6.94 -28.64
N ASN A 526 14.44 6.39 -29.25
CA ASN A 526 14.33 5.70 -30.53
C ASN A 526 14.07 4.21 -30.31
N ALA A 527 12.88 3.75 -30.68
CA ALA A 527 12.49 2.34 -30.58
C ALA A 527 13.45 1.40 -31.31
N SER A 528 14.11 1.85 -32.39
CA SER A 528 15.05 1.01 -33.14
C SER A 528 16.37 0.75 -32.40
N THR A 529 16.70 1.53 -31.38
CA THR A 529 17.95 1.40 -30.61
C THR A 529 17.73 0.97 -29.16
N ALA A 530 16.48 0.98 -28.69
CA ALA A 530 16.10 0.67 -27.32
C ALA A 530 16.53 -0.75 -26.89
N ASP A 531 16.30 -1.77 -27.72
CA ASP A 531 16.63 -3.16 -27.37
C ASP A 531 18.12 -3.37 -27.18
N TRP A 532 18.90 -2.85 -28.12
CA TRP A 532 20.36 -2.89 -28.03
C TRP A 532 20.86 -2.11 -26.81
N TYR A 533 20.26 -0.95 -26.51
CA TYR A 533 20.64 -0.15 -25.36
C TYR A 533 20.35 -0.87 -24.04
N THR A 534 19.17 -1.49 -23.90
CA THR A 534 18.82 -2.29 -22.73
C THR A 534 19.79 -3.45 -22.56
N GLN A 535 20.05 -4.20 -23.64
CA GLN A 535 21.01 -5.32 -23.61
C GLN A 535 22.43 -4.86 -23.22
N PHE A 536 22.90 -3.75 -23.79
CA PHE A 536 24.20 -3.17 -23.45
C PHE A 536 24.25 -2.72 -21.99
N SER A 537 23.19 -2.08 -21.50
CA SER A 537 23.07 -1.63 -20.12
C SER A 537 23.12 -2.80 -19.14
N ASP A 538 22.37 -3.87 -19.41
CA ASP A 538 22.34 -5.07 -18.56
C ASP A 538 23.71 -5.77 -18.55
N HIS A 539 24.38 -5.84 -19.71
CA HIS A 539 25.75 -6.39 -19.78
C HIS A 539 26.74 -5.58 -18.93
N VAL A 540 26.77 -4.26 -19.07
CA VAL A 540 27.67 -3.40 -18.29
C VAL A 540 27.34 -3.46 -16.80
N GLY A 541 26.05 -3.54 -16.44
CA GLY A 541 25.60 -3.75 -15.07
C GLY A 541 26.09 -5.09 -14.49
N CYS A 542 25.95 -6.16 -15.25
CA CYS A 542 26.41 -7.50 -14.87
C CYS A 542 27.94 -7.56 -14.69
N GLU A 543 28.70 -6.94 -15.59
CA GLU A 543 30.16 -6.85 -15.49
C GLU A 543 30.61 -6.06 -14.25
N ALA A 544 29.90 -4.98 -13.92
CA ALA A 544 30.21 -4.19 -12.74
C ALA A 544 29.95 -4.98 -11.44
N LEU A 545 28.94 -5.86 -11.42
CA LEU A 545 28.68 -6.73 -10.26
C LEU A 545 29.79 -7.76 -10.02
N GLN A 546 30.51 -8.18 -11.07
CA GLN A 546 31.63 -9.11 -10.95
C GLN A 546 32.93 -8.43 -10.45
N LYS A 547 32.99 -7.09 -10.49
CA LYS A 547 34.18 -6.31 -10.13
C LYS A 547 33.81 -5.25 -9.10
N GLU A 548 34.07 -5.54 -7.83
CA GLU A 548 33.69 -4.71 -6.68
C GLU A 548 34.16 -3.23 -6.76
N GLU A 549 35.26 -2.94 -7.46
CA GLU A 549 35.81 -1.59 -7.60
C GLU A 549 35.20 -0.79 -8.76
N THR A 550 34.25 -1.36 -9.52
CA THR A 550 33.73 -0.72 -10.73
C THR A 550 32.27 -0.30 -10.60
N VAL A 551 31.94 0.84 -11.21
CA VAL A 551 30.58 1.34 -11.33
C VAL A 551 30.18 1.33 -12.80
N ALA A 552 29.04 0.73 -13.11
CA ALA A 552 28.47 0.74 -14.45
C ALA A 552 28.17 2.18 -14.90
N VAL A 553 28.91 2.68 -15.90
CA VAL A 553 28.65 3.97 -16.53
C VAL A 553 28.48 3.76 -18.03
N ILE A 554 27.30 4.11 -18.54
CA ILE A 554 26.96 3.95 -19.95
C ILE A 554 27.11 5.32 -20.63
N ASN A 555 28.14 5.47 -21.46
CA ASN A 555 28.34 6.65 -22.29
C ASN A 555 28.24 6.27 -23.76
N ARG A 556 27.23 6.80 -24.46
CA ARG A 556 27.11 6.66 -25.92
C ARG A 556 27.59 7.95 -26.56
N ARG A 557 28.72 7.86 -27.28
CA ARG A 557 29.31 8.97 -28.03
C ARG A 557 28.74 9.03 -29.44
#